data_AF-A0A812N2F1-F1
#
_entry.id   AF-A0A812N2F1-F1
#
_cell.length_a   1.000
_cell.length_b   1.000
_cell.length_c   1.000
_cell.angle_alpha   90.00
_cell.angle_beta   90.00
_cell.angle_gamma   90.00
#
_symmetry.space_group_name_H-M   'P 1'
#
loop_
_entity.id
_entity.type
_entity.pdbx_description
1 polymer ?
#
loop_
_entity_poly.entity_id
_entity_poly.type
_entity_poly.pdbx_seq_one_letter_code
_entity_poly.pdbx_strand_id
1 'polypeptide(L)'
;MGAPRPFAPPAGEDAPSRASLGLEEPNTVRHLPSHASHIGEEAPEKIAPCDLESGRWPQISTLFLVRQAWGQGIEDGVTMSGQFEFTMQASEKDCFGEMLAWQMHAAGIAPQSLDNRCLKFTDAKGTEAMGNKQEIGKLLANPGSYPVRVSYFPHPAFKFVRPERVPDIEVTRTHLKFVQDALAELDGNIDNVKHTHQRRTFERYLLYLEDHYYQTGDDLQDALEWEPLVQKYGPHMEGYFLLTKKTGPGLSKILRGEIDVLEYLFGG
;
A
#
# COMPACT_ATOMS: atom_id res chain seq x y z
N MET A 1 -8.05 3.16 31.51
CA MET A 1 -8.24 3.01 30.05
C MET A 1 -7.77 4.30 29.41
N GLY A 2 -6.54 4.33 28.90
CA GLY A 2 -5.96 5.50 28.25
C GLY A 2 -5.71 5.18 26.77
N ALA A 3 -6.13 6.07 25.87
CA ALA A 3 -5.87 5.94 24.44
C ALA A 3 -4.36 6.05 24.15
N PRO A 4 -3.82 5.33 23.16
CA PRO A 4 -2.43 5.49 22.74
C PRO A 4 -2.25 6.83 22.03
N ARG A 5 -1.18 7.54 22.37
CA ARG A 5 -0.84 8.86 21.80
C ARG A 5 -0.17 8.69 20.42
N PRO A 6 -0.34 9.66 19.50
CA PRO A 6 0.38 9.68 18.23
C PRO A 6 1.87 9.91 18.44
N PHE A 7 2.70 9.19 17.68
CA PHE A 7 4.16 9.32 17.64
C PHE A 7 4.56 10.74 17.22
N ALA A 8 5.33 11.43 18.07
CA ALA A 8 6.09 12.62 17.71
C ALA A 8 7.58 12.31 17.90
N PRO A 9 8.47 12.68 16.96
CA PRO A 9 9.89 12.39 17.08
C PRO A 9 10.56 13.32 18.11
N PRO A 10 11.55 12.83 18.89
CA PRO A 10 12.30 13.67 19.83
C PRO A 10 13.25 14.61 19.10
N ALA A 11 13.44 15.80 19.67
CA ALA A 11 14.38 16.82 19.22
C ALA A 11 15.76 16.64 19.88
N GLY A 12 16.83 16.78 19.08
CA GLY A 12 18.18 17.16 19.53
C GLY A 12 19.25 16.06 19.52
N GLU A 13 20.22 16.23 18.60
CA GLU A 13 21.69 15.99 18.67
C GLU A 13 22.19 14.57 19.06
N ASP A 14 23.08 13.87 18.34
CA ASP A 14 24.24 14.23 17.51
C ASP A 14 24.38 13.26 16.29
N ALA A 15 25.03 13.74 15.22
CA ALA A 15 25.25 12.99 13.97
C ALA A 15 26.31 11.86 14.12
N PRO A 16 26.13 10.68 13.47
CA PRO A 16 27.14 9.64 13.53
C PRO A 16 28.29 9.88 12.53
N SER A 17 29.51 9.71 13.05
CA SER A 17 30.77 9.71 12.30
C SER A 17 30.81 8.57 11.28
N ARG A 18 31.34 8.89 10.10
CA ARG A 18 31.35 8.09 8.88
C ARG A 18 32.68 7.34 8.75
N ALA A 19 32.74 6.09 9.18
CA ALA A 19 33.78 5.09 8.86
C ALA A 19 33.22 3.72 9.30
N SER A 20 33.23 2.62 8.53
CA SER A 20 34.19 2.15 7.54
C SER A 20 33.50 1.17 6.59
N LEU A 21 33.57 1.42 5.28
CA LEU A 21 33.42 0.37 4.28
C LEU A 21 34.82 0.07 3.78
N GLY A 22 35.39 -1.05 4.24
CA GLY A 22 36.63 -1.60 3.73
C GLY A 22 36.40 -2.15 2.33
N LEU A 23 37.06 -1.55 1.35
CA LEU A 23 37.27 -2.12 0.02
C LEU A 23 38.78 -2.08 -0.23
N GLU A 24 39.35 -3.27 -0.34
CA GLU A 24 40.77 -3.50 -0.58
C GLU A 24 41.19 -2.95 -1.95
N GLU A 25 42.32 -2.25 -1.98
CA GLU A 25 43.06 -1.92 -3.20
C GLU A 25 43.81 -3.16 -3.73
N PRO A 26 44.09 -3.20 -5.05
CA PRO A 26 45.37 -3.71 -5.47
C PRO A 26 46.15 -2.63 -6.24
N ASN A 27 47.28 -2.23 -5.66
CA ASN A 27 48.35 -1.52 -6.33
C ASN A 27 49.02 -2.40 -7.41
N THR A 28 49.18 -1.90 -8.62
CA THR A 28 50.45 -2.06 -9.35
C THR A 28 50.67 -0.91 -10.33
N VAL A 29 51.86 -0.32 -10.24
CA VAL A 29 52.33 0.92 -10.87
C VAL A 29 53.21 0.57 -12.09
N ARG A 30 53.14 1.32 -13.21
CA ARG A 30 54.26 2.16 -13.76
C ARG A 30 54.20 2.50 -15.27
N HIS A 31 54.59 3.76 -15.51
CA HIS A 31 55.21 4.40 -16.68
C HIS A 31 54.37 5.13 -17.75
N LEU A 32 54.39 6.47 -17.60
CA LEU A 32 54.23 7.58 -18.58
C LEU A 32 55.34 7.55 -19.66
N PRO A 33 55.21 8.20 -20.86
CA PRO A 33 55.07 9.67 -20.93
C PRO A 33 54.24 10.31 -22.08
N SER A 34 53.72 11.51 -21.77
CA SER A 34 53.69 12.75 -22.58
C SER A 34 53.14 12.74 -24.02
N HIS A 35 52.02 13.45 -24.25
CA HIS A 35 51.94 14.61 -25.17
C HIS A 35 50.56 15.34 -25.04
N ALA A 36 50.64 16.69 -24.96
CA ALA A 36 49.71 17.78 -25.35
C ALA A 36 48.24 17.45 -25.74
N SER A 37 47.17 18.22 -25.46
CA SER A 37 46.98 19.62 -25.08
C SER A 37 45.45 19.89 -24.98
N HIS A 38 45.05 20.80 -24.08
CA HIS A 38 43.80 21.61 -24.05
C HIS A 38 42.41 20.96 -24.09
N ILE A 39 41.61 21.29 -23.06
CA ILE A 39 40.23 21.80 -23.02
C ILE A 39 39.77 21.48 -21.58
N GLY A 40 39.77 22.41 -20.63
CA GLY A 40 38.75 23.42 -20.42
C GLY A 40 38.20 23.20 -19.00
N GLU A 41 38.55 24.09 -18.06
CA GLU A 41 38.02 24.08 -16.70
C GLU A 41 36.53 24.42 -16.72
N GLU A 42 35.66 23.48 -16.34
CA GLU A 42 34.28 23.78 -15.98
C GLU A 42 34.15 23.76 -14.45
N ALA A 43 33.84 24.94 -13.91
CA ALA A 43 33.45 25.13 -12.52
C ALA A 43 32.12 24.39 -12.24
N PRO A 44 31.87 23.92 -10.99
CA PRO A 44 30.62 23.28 -10.65
C PRO A 44 29.47 24.29 -10.78
N GLU A 45 28.57 24.01 -11.72
CA GLU A 45 27.36 24.77 -11.97
C GLU A 45 26.53 24.83 -10.68
N LYS A 46 26.46 26.02 -10.07
CA LYS A 46 25.54 26.30 -8.97
C LYS A 46 24.12 26.23 -9.52
N ILE A 47 23.40 25.16 -9.19
CA ILE A 47 21.97 25.05 -9.43
C ILE A 47 21.29 26.24 -8.72
N ALA A 48 20.73 27.15 -9.51
CA ALA A 48 19.95 28.27 -8.99
C ALA A 48 18.68 27.75 -8.29
N PRO A 49 18.24 28.36 -7.17
CA PRO A 49 16.96 28.02 -6.57
C PRO A 49 15.85 28.43 -7.55
N CYS A 50 15.05 27.45 -7.99
CA CYS A 50 13.90 27.72 -8.84
C CYS A 50 12.87 28.58 -8.09
N ASP A 51 12.59 29.76 -8.63
CA ASP A 51 11.50 30.63 -8.23
C ASP A 51 10.15 29.89 -8.30
N LEU A 52 9.47 29.82 -7.15
CA LEU A 52 8.22 29.08 -6.93
C LEU A 52 6.97 29.97 -7.03
N GLU A 53 7.09 31.17 -7.61
CA GLU A 53 6.01 32.16 -7.63
C GLU A 53 5.68 32.70 -9.02
N SER A 54 5.29 31.83 -9.96
CA SER A 54 4.45 32.27 -11.09
C SER A 54 3.80 31.11 -11.84
N GLY A 55 2.51 30.86 -11.63
CA GLY A 55 1.71 30.04 -12.56
C GLY A 55 0.50 29.36 -11.94
N ARG A 56 -0.70 29.80 -12.31
CA ARG A 56 -2.00 29.20 -11.94
C ARG A 56 -2.19 27.82 -12.56
N TRP A 57 -2.11 26.76 -11.76
CA TRP A 57 -2.72 25.44 -11.97
C TRP A 57 -3.19 24.89 -10.62
N PRO A 58 -4.27 24.08 -10.54
CA PRO A 58 -4.72 23.56 -9.26
C PRO A 58 -3.62 22.68 -8.68
N GLN A 59 -3.14 23.07 -7.50
CA GLN A 59 -2.05 22.45 -6.76
C GLN A 59 -2.40 21.01 -6.37
N ILE A 60 -2.24 20.07 -7.31
CA ILE A 60 -1.76 18.74 -6.94
C ILE A 60 -0.30 18.97 -6.57
N SER A 61 -0.07 19.14 -5.26
CA SER A 61 1.22 19.45 -4.65
C SER A 61 2.35 18.71 -5.35
N THR A 62 3.31 19.44 -5.90
CA THR A 62 4.50 18.91 -6.58
C THR A 62 5.29 17.93 -5.69
N LEU A 63 5.12 18.02 -4.36
CA LEU A 63 5.63 17.08 -3.36
C LEU A 63 4.96 15.69 -3.38
N PHE A 64 3.70 15.59 -3.81
CA PHE A 64 2.98 14.31 -4.00
C PHE A 64 3.49 13.55 -5.24
N LEU A 65 3.79 14.27 -6.32
CA LEU A 65 4.31 13.72 -7.58
C LEU A 65 5.76 13.20 -7.45
N VAL A 66 6.57 13.81 -6.58
CA VAL A 66 7.94 13.37 -6.30
C VAL A 66 7.98 12.12 -5.41
N ARG A 67 7.01 11.95 -4.49
CA ARG A 67 6.89 10.74 -3.65
C ARG A 67 6.41 9.51 -4.43
N GLN A 68 5.55 9.69 -5.44
CA GLN A 68 5.14 8.63 -6.37
C GLN A 68 6.32 8.16 -7.23
N ALA A 69 7.16 9.08 -7.71
CA ALA A 69 8.28 8.77 -8.60
C ALA A 69 9.35 7.81 -8.03
N TRP A 70 9.45 7.64 -6.70
CA TRP A 70 10.54 6.87 -6.06
C TRP A 70 10.11 5.60 -5.30
N GLY A 71 8.82 5.24 -5.28
CA GLY A 71 8.35 4.04 -4.53
C GLY A 71 7.04 3.40 -5.01
N GLN A 72 6.21 4.11 -5.78
CA GLN A 72 5.09 3.50 -6.50
C GLN A 72 5.08 4.02 -7.94
N GLY A 73 5.57 3.20 -8.87
CA GLY A 73 5.34 3.46 -10.27
C GLY A 73 3.84 3.59 -10.50
N ILE A 74 3.37 4.73 -11.02
CA ILE A 74 2.07 4.79 -11.67
C ILE A 74 2.10 3.66 -12.68
N GLU A 75 1.26 2.64 -12.49
CA GLU A 75 1.20 1.58 -13.48
C GLU A 75 0.73 2.22 -14.80
N ASP A 76 1.51 2.04 -15.87
CA ASP A 76 1.09 2.52 -17.17
C ASP A 76 -0.31 1.95 -17.50
N GLY A 77 -1.18 2.72 -18.14
CA GLY A 77 -2.52 2.26 -18.54
C GLY A 77 -3.65 2.71 -17.62
N VAL A 78 -4.75 1.95 -17.61
CA VAL A 78 -6.01 2.42 -17.01
C VAL A 78 -6.10 1.95 -15.56
N THR A 79 -5.87 2.89 -14.65
CA THR A 79 -5.76 2.62 -13.22
C THR A 79 -6.98 3.09 -12.44
N MET A 80 -7.27 2.46 -11.31
CA MET A 80 -8.30 2.88 -10.38
C MET A 80 -7.97 4.27 -9.82
N SER A 81 -8.82 5.24 -10.12
CA SER A 81 -8.70 6.61 -9.64
C SER A 81 -10.09 7.26 -9.53
N GLY A 82 -10.17 8.44 -8.92
CA GLY A 82 -11.43 9.14 -8.70
C GLY A 82 -12.31 8.52 -7.60
N GLN A 83 -13.39 9.21 -7.27
CA GLN A 83 -14.42 8.77 -6.35
C GLN A 83 -15.73 9.47 -6.70
N PHE A 84 -16.87 8.82 -6.47
CA PHE A 84 -18.17 9.46 -6.63
C PHE A 84 -19.18 8.88 -5.65
N GLU A 85 -20.21 9.67 -5.39
CA GLU A 85 -21.36 9.27 -4.61
C GLU A 85 -22.61 9.97 -5.14
N PHE A 86 -23.68 9.21 -5.32
CA PHE A 86 -24.97 9.76 -5.67
C PHE A 86 -26.11 8.91 -5.10
N THR A 87 -27.29 9.51 -5.03
CA THR A 87 -28.51 8.82 -4.57
C THR A 87 -29.47 8.71 -5.75
N MET A 88 -30.05 7.53 -5.90
CA MET A 88 -31.01 7.20 -6.94
C MET A 88 -32.39 6.97 -6.33
N GLN A 89 -33.39 7.66 -6.87
CA GLN A 89 -34.80 7.47 -6.54
C GLN A 89 -35.41 6.34 -7.35
N ALA A 90 -36.56 5.81 -6.90
CA ALA A 90 -37.25 4.72 -7.60
C ALA A 90 -37.62 5.07 -9.04
N SER A 91 -37.97 6.33 -9.31
CA SER A 91 -38.28 6.85 -10.64
C SER A 91 -37.08 6.96 -11.58
N GLU A 92 -35.86 6.93 -11.04
CA GLU A 92 -34.61 7.11 -11.80
C GLU A 92 -33.94 5.78 -12.16
N LYS A 93 -34.55 4.65 -11.75
CA LYS A 93 -34.03 3.30 -11.97
C LYS A 93 -33.68 3.02 -13.43
N ASP A 94 -34.53 3.47 -14.35
CA ASP A 94 -34.33 3.24 -15.80
C ASP A 94 -33.17 4.08 -16.36
N CYS A 95 -32.80 5.16 -15.68
CA CYS A 95 -31.67 6.04 -16.02
C CYS A 95 -30.37 5.66 -15.31
N PHE A 96 -30.35 4.56 -14.54
CA PHE A 96 -29.19 4.18 -13.72
C PHE A 96 -27.87 4.12 -14.52
N GLY A 97 -27.90 3.53 -15.71
CA GLY A 97 -26.71 3.42 -16.57
C GLY A 97 -26.15 4.78 -16.98
N GLU A 98 -27.03 5.74 -17.29
CA GLU A 98 -26.64 7.11 -17.66
C GLU A 98 -26.12 7.89 -16.45
N MET A 99 -26.78 7.76 -15.30
CA MET A 99 -26.32 8.38 -14.05
C MET A 99 -24.94 7.87 -13.66
N LEU A 100 -24.72 6.54 -13.70
CA LEU A 100 -23.43 5.95 -13.38
C LEU A 100 -22.35 6.43 -14.36
N ALA A 101 -22.62 6.40 -15.67
CA ALA A 101 -21.68 6.85 -16.69
C ALA A 101 -21.31 8.34 -16.51
N TRP A 102 -22.29 9.20 -16.21
CA TRP A 102 -22.05 10.62 -15.96
C TRP A 102 -21.19 10.85 -14.72
N GLN A 103 -21.49 10.15 -13.62
CA GLN A 103 -20.73 10.27 -12.37
C GLN A 103 -19.29 9.77 -12.52
N MET A 104 -19.11 8.67 -13.25
CA MET A 104 -17.78 8.18 -13.61
C MET A 104 -17.01 9.20 -14.45
N HIS A 105 -17.64 9.76 -15.49
CA HIS A 105 -17.03 10.79 -16.32
C HIS A 105 -16.66 12.04 -15.51
N ALA A 106 -17.56 12.53 -14.65
CA ALA A 106 -17.32 13.67 -13.77
C ALA A 106 -16.18 13.43 -12.77
N ALA A 107 -16.02 12.18 -12.32
CA ALA A 107 -14.94 11.76 -11.42
C ALA A 107 -13.63 11.36 -12.15
N GLY A 108 -13.58 11.47 -13.49
CA GLY A 108 -12.40 11.10 -14.29
C GLY A 108 -12.15 9.59 -14.37
N ILE A 109 -13.16 8.76 -14.11
CA ILE A 109 -13.05 7.31 -14.05
C ILE A 109 -13.41 6.72 -15.41
N ALA A 110 -12.44 6.08 -16.06
CA ALA A 110 -12.71 5.35 -17.29
C ALA A 110 -13.50 4.05 -16.99
N PRO A 111 -14.43 3.62 -17.85
CA PRO A 111 -15.21 2.39 -17.65
C PRO A 111 -14.37 1.16 -17.32
N GLN A 112 -13.24 1.01 -17.99
CA GLN A 112 -12.31 -0.11 -17.80
C GLN A 112 -11.45 -0.02 -16.52
N SER A 113 -11.37 1.15 -15.87
CA SER A 113 -10.76 1.27 -14.52
C SER A 113 -11.74 1.02 -13.39
N LEU A 114 -13.04 0.90 -13.69
CA LEU A 114 -14.04 0.71 -12.66
C LEU A 114 -13.96 -0.73 -12.12
N ASP A 115 -13.52 -0.83 -10.87
CA ASP A 115 -13.60 -2.06 -10.13
C ASP A 115 -14.98 -2.20 -9.47
N ASN A 116 -15.78 -3.15 -9.96
CA ASN A 116 -17.10 -3.46 -9.40
C ASN A 116 -17.06 -3.84 -7.92
N ARG A 117 -15.90 -4.28 -7.40
CA ARG A 117 -15.71 -4.61 -5.98
C ARG A 117 -15.68 -3.38 -5.08
N CYS A 118 -15.41 -2.19 -5.63
CA CYS A 118 -15.43 -0.93 -4.89
C CYS A 118 -16.76 -0.17 -5.08
N LEU A 119 -17.65 -0.69 -5.91
CA LEU A 119 -18.97 -0.10 -6.14
C LEU A 119 -19.97 -0.65 -5.12
N LYS A 120 -20.47 0.24 -4.27
CA LYS A 120 -21.34 -0.07 -3.14
C LYS A 120 -22.72 0.55 -3.31
N PHE A 121 -23.75 -0.28 -3.13
CA PHE A 121 -25.16 0.11 -3.14
C PHE A 121 -25.70 -0.03 -1.73
N THR A 122 -26.25 1.05 -1.18
CA THR A 122 -26.88 1.06 0.14
C THR A 122 -28.35 1.43 -0.03
N ASP A 123 -29.25 0.55 0.43
CA ASP A 123 -30.68 0.81 0.37
C ASP A 123 -31.14 1.83 1.45
N ALA A 124 -32.41 2.23 1.39
CA ALA A 124 -33.00 3.16 2.36
C ALA A 124 -33.01 2.64 3.81
N LYS A 125 -32.86 1.33 4.01
CA LYS A 125 -32.82 0.67 5.32
C LYS A 125 -31.38 0.49 5.83
N GLY A 126 -30.38 0.85 5.03
CA GLY A 126 -28.96 0.67 5.35
C GLY A 126 -28.38 -0.68 4.95
N THR A 127 -29.12 -1.53 4.23
CA THR A 127 -28.61 -2.80 3.68
C THR A 127 -27.65 -2.51 2.54
N GLU A 128 -26.48 -3.15 2.57
CA GLU A 128 -25.41 -2.92 1.60
C GLU A 128 -25.22 -4.11 0.66
N ALA A 129 -24.99 -3.83 -0.63
CA ALA A 129 -24.60 -4.81 -1.63
C ALA A 129 -23.37 -4.28 -2.40
N MET A 130 -22.33 -5.11 -2.53
CA MET A 130 -21.05 -4.73 -3.14
C MET A 130 -20.49 -5.90 -3.96
N GLY A 131 -20.06 -5.63 -5.20
CA GLY A 131 -19.41 -6.64 -6.07
C GLY A 131 -20.28 -7.81 -6.54
N ASN A 132 -21.43 -8.08 -5.93
CA ASN A 132 -22.34 -9.16 -6.29
C ASN A 132 -23.49 -8.65 -7.16
N LYS A 133 -23.43 -8.94 -8.47
CA LYS A 133 -24.45 -8.55 -9.46
C LYS A 133 -25.86 -9.05 -9.10
N GLN A 134 -25.98 -10.22 -8.48
CA GLN A 134 -27.29 -10.78 -8.13
C GLN A 134 -27.91 -10.06 -6.93
N GLU A 135 -27.11 -9.73 -5.91
CA GLU A 135 -27.59 -8.97 -4.75
C GLU A 135 -27.93 -7.53 -5.13
N ILE A 136 -27.08 -6.87 -5.91
CA ILE A 136 -27.36 -5.54 -6.45
C ILE A 136 -28.64 -5.59 -7.28
N GLY A 137 -28.80 -6.58 -8.15
CA GLY A 137 -30.02 -6.77 -8.93
C GLY A 137 -31.27 -6.95 -8.08
N LYS A 138 -31.20 -7.75 -7.00
CA LYS A 138 -32.31 -7.93 -6.04
C LYS A 138 -32.65 -6.64 -5.31
N LEU A 139 -31.64 -5.89 -4.89
CA LEU A 139 -31.79 -4.61 -4.20
C LEU A 139 -32.47 -3.59 -5.12
N LEU A 140 -32.00 -3.45 -6.37
CA LEU A 140 -32.58 -2.53 -7.36
C LEU A 140 -33.97 -2.97 -7.85
N ALA A 141 -34.29 -4.27 -7.79
CA ALA A 141 -35.61 -4.79 -8.12
C ALA A 141 -36.67 -4.47 -7.07
N ASN A 142 -36.28 -4.27 -5.81
CA ASN A 142 -37.20 -4.01 -4.71
C ASN A 142 -37.59 -2.51 -4.63
N PRO A 143 -38.86 -2.15 -4.81
CA PRO A 143 -39.31 -0.75 -4.68
C PRO A 143 -39.06 -0.18 -3.27
N GLY A 144 -39.10 -1.04 -2.24
CA GLY A 144 -38.86 -0.63 -0.85
C GLY A 144 -37.38 -0.43 -0.48
N SER A 145 -36.46 -0.62 -1.43
CA SER A 145 -35.03 -0.35 -1.24
C SER A 145 -34.66 1.10 -1.57
N TYR A 146 -35.54 1.86 -2.24
CA TYR A 146 -35.28 3.24 -2.62
C TYR A 146 -35.59 4.22 -1.48
N PRO A 147 -34.84 5.35 -1.37
CA PRO A 147 -33.71 5.74 -2.22
C PRO A 147 -32.48 4.85 -2.04
N VAL A 148 -31.78 4.55 -3.14
CA VAL A 148 -30.55 3.75 -3.15
C VAL A 148 -29.36 4.67 -3.30
N ARG A 149 -28.44 4.65 -2.35
CA ARG A 149 -27.17 5.37 -2.40
C ARG A 149 -26.13 4.51 -3.13
N VAL A 150 -25.53 5.05 -4.17
CA VAL A 150 -24.47 4.41 -4.96
C VAL A 150 -23.18 5.16 -4.71
N SER A 151 -22.14 4.44 -4.33
CA SER A 151 -20.84 5.01 -3.99
C SER A 151 -19.70 4.20 -4.58
N TYR A 152 -18.64 4.90 -4.99
CA TYR A 152 -17.39 4.31 -5.44
C TYR A 152 -16.24 5.04 -4.74
N PHE A 153 -15.59 4.34 -3.82
CA PHE A 153 -14.44 4.83 -3.07
C PHE A 153 -13.38 3.73 -3.06
N PRO A 154 -12.43 3.74 -4.02
CA PRO A 154 -11.36 2.76 -4.03
C PRO A 154 -10.47 2.95 -2.81
N HIS A 155 -10.00 1.85 -2.21
CA HIS A 155 -9.10 1.91 -1.07
C HIS A 155 -7.82 2.68 -1.44
N PRO A 156 -7.23 3.50 -0.55
CA PRO A 156 -5.98 4.23 -0.82
C PRO A 156 -4.87 3.34 -1.40
N ALA A 157 -4.69 2.14 -0.85
CA ALA A 157 -3.72 1.14 -1.33
C ALA A 157 -3.93 0.65 -2.77
N PHE A 158 -5.11 0.87 -3.37
CA PHE A 158 -5.44 0.48 -4.75
C PHE A 158 -5.47 1.67 -5.71
N LYS A 159 -5.20 2.88 -5.20
CA LYS A 159 -5.18 4.08 -6.04
C LYS A 159 -4.02 3.97 -7.03
N PHE A 160 -4.29 4.29 -8.29
CA PHE A 160 -3.33 4.19 -9.40
C PHE A 160 -2.84 2.78 -9.71
N VAL A 161 -3.60 1.77 -9.29
CA VAL A 161 -3.35 0.36 -9.61
C VAL A 161 -4.40 -0.10 -10.61
N ARG A 162 -4.03 -1.00 -11.53
CA ARG A 162 -5.00 -1.65 -12.41
C ARG A 162 -5.93 -2.59 -11.62
N PRO A 163 -7.25 -2.66 -11.91
CA PRO A 163 -8.17 -3.52 -11.17
C PRO A 163 -7.74 -5.00 -11.06
N GLU A 164 -7.07 -5.52 -12.08
CA GLU A 164 -6.61 -6.91 -12.14
C GLU A 164 -5.53 -7.23 -11.08
N ARG A 165 -4.81 -6.20 -10.60
CA ARG A 165 -3.71 -6.31 -9.63
C ARG A 165 -4.18 -6.21 -8.18
N VAL A 166 -5.41 -5.76 -7.94
CA VAL A 166 -5.99 -5.62 -6.59
C VAL A 166 -5.87 -6.91 -5.76
N PRO A 167 -6.14 -8.13 -6.29
CA PRO A 167 -5.94 -9.36 -5.52
C PRO A 167 -4.49 -9.55 -5.05
N ASP A 168 -3.50 -9.24 -5.89
CA ASP A 168 -2.08 -9.38 -5.53
C ASP A 168 -1.68 -8.38 -4.43
N ILE A 169 -2.22 -7.16 -4.50
CA ILE A 169 -1.98 -6.14 -3.46
C ILE A 169 -2.66 -6.54 -2.16
N GLU A 170 -3.90 -7.02 -2.21
CA GLU A 170 -4.59 -7.56 -1.02
C GLU A 170 -3.80 -8.68 -0.37
N VAL A 171 -3.21 -9.59 -1.15
CA VAL A 171 -2.33 -10.64 -0.60
C VAL A 171 -1.16 -10.03 0.17
N THR A 172 -0.53 -9.00 -0.38
CA THR A 172 0.58 -8.29 0.28
C THR A 172 0.10 -7.59 1.55
N ARG A 173 -1.04 -6.89 1.51
CA ARG A 173 -1.64 -6.22 2.67
C ARG A 173 -1.97 -7.21 3.78
N THR A 174 -2.60 -8.33 3.45
CA THR A 174 -2.91 -9.42 4.40
C THR A 174 -1.62 -10.00 5.00
N HIS A 175 -0.57 -10.21 4.21
CA HIS A 175 0.72 -10.67 4.74
C HIS A 175 1.33 -9.66 5.73
N LEU A 176 1.34 -8.37 5.36
CA LEU A 176 1.87 -7.32 6.23
C LEU A 176 1.02 -7.15 7.50
N LYS A 177 -0.29 -7.36 7.43
CA LYS A 177 -1.17 -7.38 8.60
C LYS A 177 -0.74 -8.47 9.59
N PHE A 178 -0.51 -9.71 9.13
CA PHE A 178 0.01 -10.77 10.00
C PHE A 178 1.33 -10.40 10.68
N VAL A 179 2.22 -9.72 9.95
CA VAL A 179 3.47 -9.23 10.51
C VAL A 179 3.20 -8.16 11.56
N GLN A 180 2.35 -7.17 11.26
CA GLN A 180 1.96 -6.09 12.17
C GLN A 180 1.39 -6.65 13.49
N ASP A 181 0.48 -7.62 13.41
CA ASP A 181 -0.12 -8.25 14.58
C ASP A 181 0.93 -9.03 15.41
N ALA A 182 1.82 -9.78 14.76
CA ALA A 182 2.88 -10.51 15.45
C ALA A 182 3.89 -9.58 16.15
N LEU A 183 4.20 -8.43 15.56
CA LEU A 183 5.06 -7.42 16.18
C LEU A 183 4.36 -6.67 17.31
N ALA A 184 3.06 -6.44 17.20
CA ALA A 184 2.25 -5.83 18.26
C ALA A 184 2.24 -6.72 19.52
N GLU A 185 2.18 -8.05 19.35
CA GLU A 185 2.35 -9.00 20.47
C GLU A 185 3.74 -8.94 21.11
N LEU A 186 4.76 -8.38 20.44
CA LEU A 186 6.11 -8.15 20.96
C LEU A 186 6.30 -6.73 21.50
N ASP A 187 5.23 -5.94 21.64
CA ASP A 187 5.25 -4.51 21.98
C ASP A 187 6.12 -3.66 21.03
N GLY A 188 6.39 -4.15 19.82
CA GLY A 188 7.32 -3.51 18.89
C GLY A 188 8.77 -3.42 19.40
N ASN A 189 9.13 -4.16 20.45
CA ASN A 189 10.46 -4.07 21.07
C ASN A 189 11.36 -5.23 20.66
N ILE A 190 12.51 -4.91 20.06
CA ILE A 190 13.53 -5.87 19.63
C ILE A 190 14.14 -6.68 20.79
N ASP A 191 14.12 -6.15 22.01
CA ASP A 191 14.63 -6.86 23.19
C ASP A 191 13.78 -8.08 23.55
N ASN A 192 12.52 -8.10 23.12
CA ASN A 192 11.62 -9.25 23.27
C ASN A 192 11.92 -10.38 22.27
N VAL A 193 12.86 -10.17 21.33
CA VAL A 193 13.31 -11.17 20.36
C VAL A 193 14.52 -11.93 20.89
N LYS A 194 14.36 -13.24 21.07
CA LYS A 194 15.33 -14.10 21.77
C LYS A 194 16.62 -14.31 21.00
N HIS A 195 16.54 -14.63 19.71
CA HIS A 195 17.72 -15.01 18.92
C HIS A 195 18.23 -13.85 18.05
N THR A 196 19.55 -13.60 18.08
CA THR A 196 20.19 -12.51 17.31
C THR A 196 19.93 -12.58 15.81
N HIS A 197 19.86 -13.79 15.23
CA HIS A 197 19.56 -13.92 13.80
C HIS A 197 18.09 -13.59 13.47
N GLN A 198 17.17 -13.75 14.43
CA GLN A 198 15.76 -13.36 14.29
C GLN A 198 15.56 -11.86 14.52
N ARG A 199 16.41 -11.20 15.32
CA ARG A 199 16.39 -9.73 15.51
C ARG A 199 16.53 -8.97 14.19
N ARG A 200 17.40 -9.43 13.28
CA ARG A 200 17.52 -8.86 11.94
C ARG A 200 16.24 -9.01 11.11
N THR A 201 15.53 -10.12 11.26
CA THR A 201 14.23 -10.34 10.59
C THR A 201 13.17 -9.41 11.18
N PHE A 202 13.15 -9.25 12.50
CA PHE A 202 12.26 -8.32 13.20
C PHE A 202 12.47 -6.86 12.73
N GLU A 203 13.72 -6.40 12.64
CA GLU A 203 14.05 -5.07 12.10
C GLU A 203 13.58 -4.90 10.66
N ARG A 204 13.75 -5.91 9.81
CA ARG A 204 13.24 -5.89 8.43
C ARG A 204 11.72 -5.79 8.37
N TYR A 205 11.02 -6.48 9.28
CA TYR A 205 9.56 -6.37 9.36
C TYR A 205 9.10 -4.97 9.76
N LEU A 206 9.77 -4.34 10.73
CA LEU A 206 9.50 -2.93 11.05
C LEU A 206 9.72 -2.03 9.83
N LEU A 207 10.82 -2.21 9.12
CA LEU A 207 11.11 -1.44 7.90
C LEU A 207 10.06 -1.67 6.80
N TYR A 208 9.59 -2.90 6.59
CA TYR A 208 8.56 -3.19 5.58
C TYR A 208 7.22 -2.53 5.92
N LEU A 209 6.84 -2.50 7.19
CA LEU A 209 5.60 -1.82 7.62
C LEU A 209 5.71 -0.30 7.47
N GLU A 210 6.85 0.28 7.86
CA GLU A 210 7.11 1.70 7.71
C GLU A 210 7.13 2.12 6.24
N ASP A 211 7.83 1.36 5.39
CA ASP A 211 7.93 1.60 3.96
C ASP A 211 6.55 1.48 3.28
N HIS A 212 5.77 0.45 3.63
CA HIS A 212 4.40 0.29 3.13
C HIS A 212 3.53 1.50 3.48
N TYR A 213 3.51 1.91 4.75
CA TYR A 213 2.74 3.07 5.20
C TYR A 213 3.20 4.36 4.51
N TYR A 214 4.52 4.57 4.39
CA TYR A 214 5.07 5.75 3.72
C TYR A 214 4.65 5.82 2.24
N GLN A 215 4.66 4.69 1.54
CA GLN A 215 4.35 4.62 0.12
C GLN A 215 2.84 4.74 -0.17
N THR A 216 2.00 4.14 0.67
CA THR A 216 0.58 3.92 0.35
C THR A 216 -0.37 4.73 1.22
N GLY A 217 0.08 5.19 2.38
CA GLY A 217 -0.78 5.75 3.43
C GLY A 217 -1.73 4.73 4.07
N ASP A 218 -1.51 3.43 3.84
CA ASP A 218 -2.33 2.33 4.36
C ASP A 218 -1.72 1.77 5.65
N ASP A 219 -2.50 1.78 6.72
CA ASP A 219 -2.09 1.31 8.05
C ASP A 219 -2.51 -0.13 8.34
N LEU A 220 -3.08 -0.82 7.34
CA LEU A 220 -3.46 -2.24 7.35
C LEU A 220 -4.59 -2.61 8.33
N GLN A 221 -5.24 -1.62 8.96
CA GLN A 221 -6.31 -1.91 9.93
C GLN A 221 -7.48 -2.65 9.28
N ASP A 222 -7.84 -2.27 8.06
CA ASP A 222 -8.94 -2.87 7.28
C ASP A 222 -8.47 -4.00 6.33
N ALA A 223 -7.18 -4.34 6.33
CA ALA A 223 -6.67 -5.47 5.56
C ALA A 223 -7.40 -6.76 5.97
N LEU A 224 -7.75 -7.58 4.97
CA LEU A 224 -8.48 -8.82 5.18
C LEU A 224 -7.61 -9.87 5.88
N GLU A 225 -8.26 -10.73 6.66
CA GLU A 225 -7.67 -12.03 7.03
C GLU A 225 -7.56 -12.94 5.80
N TRP A 226 -6.75 -13.99 5.90
CA TRP A 226 -6.49 -14.88 4.75
C TRP A 226 -7.74 -15.66 4.32
N GLU A 227 -8.58 -16.17 5.24
CA GLU A 227 -9.79 -16.92 4.87
C GLU A 227 -10.79 -16.03 4.10
N PRO A 228 -11.16 -14.83 4.57
CA PRO A 228 -11.98 -13.90 3.80
C PRO A 228 -11.38 -13.55 2.44
N LEU A 229 -10.06 -13.38 2.34
CA LEU A 229 -9.39 -13.07 1.08
C LEU A 229 -9.53 -14.23 0.08
N VAL A 230 -9.29 -15.48 0.52
CA VAL A 230 -9.45 -16.68 -0.32
C VAL A 230 -10.90 -16.87 -0.74
N GLN A 231 -11.86 -16.59 0.14
CA GLN A 231 -13.29 -16.62 -0.21
C GLN A 231 -13.64 -15.55 -1.26
N LYS A 232 -13.06 -14.35 -1.13
CA LYS A 232 -13.34 -13.19 -2.01
C LYS A 232 -12.71 -13.34 -3.40
N TYR A 233 -11.46 -13.79 -3.49
CA TYR A 233 -10.70 -13.82 -4.74
C TYR A 233 -10.48 -15.23 -5.31
N GLY A 234 -10.78 -16.28 -4.54
CA GLY A 234 -10.78 -17.67 -4.97
C GLY A 234 -9.63 -18.52 -4.39
N PRO A 235 -9.74 -19.85 -4.51
CA PRO A 235 -8.85 -20.81 -3.85
C PRO A 235 -7.40 -20.74 -4.31
N HIS A 236 -7.13 -20.26 -5.52
CA HIS A 236 -5.77 -20.10 -6.03
C HIS A 236 -4.94 -19.10 -5.21
N MET A 237 -5.60 -18.20 -4.47
CA MET A 237 -4.91 -17.25 -3.58
C MET A 237 -4.33 -17.93 -2.33
N GLU A 238 -4.81 -19.12 -1.96
CA GLU A 238 -4.31 -19.84 -0.77
C GLU A 238 -2.81 -20.18 -0.89
N GLY A 239 -2.32 -20.40 -2.12
CA GLY A 239 -0.92 -20.72 -2.37
C GLY A 239 0.06 -19.63 -1.89
N TYR A 240 -0.35 -18.36 -1.91
CA TYR A 240 0.48 -17.25 -1.43
C TYR A 240 0.68 -17.26 0.08
N PHE A 241 -0.24 -17.88 0.83
CA PHE A 241 -0.19 -17.94 2.29
C PHE A 241 0.34 -19.25 2.82
N LEU A 242 0.88 -20.15 2.00
CA LEU A 242 1.30 -21.48 2.47
C LEU A 242 2.26 -21.43 3.66
N LEU A 243 3.26 -20.53 3.60
CA LEU A 243 4.21 -20.34 4.68
C LEU A 243 3.56 -19.60 5.86
N THR A 244 2.81 -18.53 5.59
CA THR A 244 2.12 -17.73 6.61
C THR A 244 1.05 -18.51 7.36
N LYS A 245 0.36 -19.45 6.72
CA LYS A 245 -0.60 -20.37 7.36
C LYS A 245 0.10 -21.30 8.35
N LYS A 246 1.33 -21.68 8.04
CA LYS A 246 2.15 -22.51 8.92
C LYS A 246 2.78 -21.68 10.04
N THR A 247 3.37 -20.53 9.75
CA THR A 247 4.20 -19.79 10.73
C THR A 247 3.52 -18.57 11.35
N GLY A 248 2.54 -17.98 10.69
CA GLY A 248 1.89 -16.71 11.04
C GLY A 248 1.28 -16.70 12.44
N PRO A 249 0.38 -17.64 12.79
CA PRO A 249 -0.23 -17.71 14.13
C PRO A 249 0.78 -17.92 15.27
N GLY A 250 1.99 -18.40 14.95
CA GLY A 250 3.07 -18.64 15.90
C GLY A 250 4.22 -17.66 15.77
N LEU A 251 4.14 -16.66 14.87
CA LEU A 251 5.30 -15.84 14.51
C LEU A 251 5.85 -15.07 15.71
N SER A 252 4.97 -14.48 16.54
CA SER A 252 5.35 -13.82 17.79
C SER A 252 6.10 -14.77 18.73
N LYS A 253 5.58 -15.99 18.93
CA LYS A 253 6.18 -17.04 19.78
C LYS A 253 7.51 -17.54 19.22
N ILE A 254 7.63 -17.66 17.90
CA ILE A 254 8.88 -18.02 17.22
C ILE A 254 9.93 -16.92 17.44
N LEU A 255 9.55 -15.64 17.36
CA LEU A 255 10.45 -14.50 17.59
C LEU A 255 10.85 -14.37 19.07
N ARG A 256 9.95 -14.69 20.02
CA ARG A 256 10.30 -14.90 21.44
C ARG A 256 11.16 -16.15 21.67
N GLY A 257 11.28 -17.00 20.65
CA GLY A 257 11.89 -18.33 20.70
C GLY A 257 11.31 -19.23 21.80
N GLU A 258 10.00 -19.09 22.03
CA GLU A 258 9.16 -20.02 22.79
C GLU A 258 8.86 -21.29 21.99
N ILE A 259 8.95 -21.20 20.66
CA ILE A 259 8.74 -22.29 19.72
C ILE A 259 9.94 -22.37 18.77
N ASP A 260 10.48 -23.56 18.53
CA ASP A 260 11.46 -23.79 17.47
C ASP A 260 10.75 -23.79 16.11
N VAL A 261 11.21 -22.93 15.20
CA VAL A 261 10.65 -22.81 13.85
C VAL A 261 10.72 -24.14 13.08
N LEU A 262 11.74 -24.97 13.30
CA LEU A 262 11.87 -26.26 12.63
C LEU A 262 10.91 -27.31 13.21
N GLU A 263 10.76 -27.36 14.53
CA GLU A 263 9.76 -28.19 15.18
C GLU A 263 8.35 -27.79 14.74
N TYR A 264 8.09 -26.50 14.58
CA TYR A 264 6.79 -26.01 14.13
C TYR A 264 6.52 -26.26 12.64
N LEU A 265 7.54 -26.16 11.79
CA LEU A 265 7.41 -26.38 10.34
C LEU A 265 7.36 -27.86 9.94
N PHE A 266 8.02 -28.74 10.71
CA PHE A 266 8.29 -30.13 10.34
C PHE A 266 7.93 -31.17 11.42
N GLY A 267 7.54 -30.76 12.63
CA GLY A 267 7.25 -31.66 13.76
C GLY A 267 5.82 -32.21 13.81
N GLY A 268 5.05 -32.07 12.72
CA GLY A 268 3.69 -32.61 12.56
C GLY A 268 3.62 -33.76 11.57
#